data_AF-L9VIR6-F1
#
_entry.id   AF-L9VIR6-F1
#
_cell.length_a   1.000
_cell.length_b   1.000
_cell.length_c   1.000
_cell.angle_alpha   90.00
_cell.angle_beta   90.00
_cell.angle_gamma   90.00
#
_symmetry.space_group_name_H-M   'P 1'
#
loop_
_entity.id
_entity.type
_entity.pdbx_description
1 polymer ?
#
loop_
_entity_poly.entity_id
_entity_poly.type
_entity_poly.pdbx_seq_one_letter_code
_entity_poly.pdbx_strand_id
1 'polypeptide(L)'
;MTATVRIPIFDQHVADVVVTDRPVAALEKATDWPMGVVPDRDRDDRYRGYDPDVVDAIGESGVADAVLVKADGARMREFKAPGDREPQLPATADTVLPIASVHAVGEPLTEDCVHRPERVAALTDLEVGDTIRPSGIATVLISGRGGRADVPDGATVVPVLNKVDDATLEAVAREIASDILARSNIPHVVLTQLTASEPVVAVVER
;
A
#
# COMPACT_ATOMS: atom_id res chain seq x y z
N MET A 1 -11.08 6.00 7.03
CA MET A 1 -10.05 6.11 5.97
C MET A 1 -9.31 7.42 6.12
N THR A 2 -7.99 7.39 6.09
CA THR A 2 -7.12 8.57 6.18
C THR A 2 -5.77 8.30 5.50
N ALA A 3 -4.81 9.21 5.66
CA ALA A 3 -3.46 9.08 5.11
C ALA A 3 -2.44 9.82 5.99
N THR A 4 -1.19 9.39 5.93
CA THR A 4 -0.03 10.15 6.44
C THR A 4 0.76 10.83 5.32
N VAL A 5 0.43 10.50 4.07
CA VAL A 5 0.92 11.16 2.87
C VAL A 5 -0.23 11.74 2.07
N ARG A 6 0.07 12.46 0.98
CA ARG A 6 -0.98 12.91 0.05
C ARG A 6 -1.76 11.74 -0.53
N ILE A 7 -3.08 11.85 -0.50
CA ILE A 7 -4.01 10.87 -1.02
C ILE A 7 -4.93 11.49 -2.08
N PRO A 8 -5.24 10.79 -3.19
CA PRO A 8 -6.29 11.23 -4.11
C PRO A 8 -7.65 11.38 -3.39
N ILE A 9 -8.57 12.13 -4.00
CA ILE A 9 -9.96 12.17 -3.52
C ILE A 9 -10.52 10.73 -3.44
N PHE A 10 -11.06 10.38 -2.27
CA PHE A 10 -11.61 9.06 -1.98
C PHE A 10 -13.06 9.13 -1.49
N ASP A 11 -13.70 10.29 -1.59
CA ASP A 11 -15.06 10.58 -1.10
C ASP A 11 -16.08 9.52 -1.55
N GLN A 12 -15.96 9.01 -2.79
CA GLN A 12 -16.84 7.97 -3.33
C GLN A 12 -16.76 6.62 -2.59
N HIS A 13 -15.75 6.40 -1.75
CA HIS A 13 -15.52 5.17 -1.01
C HIS A 13 -15.93 5.27 0.47
N VAL A 14 -16.46 6.42 0.89
CA VAL A 14 -16.89 6.68 2.27
C VAL A 14 -18.28 7.33 2.29
N ALA A 15 -18.95 7.22 3.44
CA ALA A 15 -20.24 7.89 3.66
C ALA A 15 -20.07 9.41 3.74
N ASP A 16 -18.99 9.87 4.38
CA ASP A 16 -18.66 11.30 4.50
C ASP A 16 -17.14 11.51 4.67
N VAL A 17 -16.65 12.70 4.33
CA VAL A 17 -15.27 13.15 4.56
C VAL A 17 -15.26 14.42 5.39
N VAL A 18 -14.62 14.34 6.56
CA VAL A 18 -14.45 15.50 7.45
C VAL A 18 -13.02 16.03 7.33
N VAL A 19 -12.91 17.30 6.92
CA VAL A 19 -11.65 18.06 6.95
C VAL A 19 -11.50 18.69 8.34
N THR A 20 -10.53 18.27 9.14
CA THR A 20 -10.38 18.71 10.54
C THR A 20 -8.96 18.52 11.08
N ASP A 21 -8.57 19.36 12.04
CA ASP A 21 -7.37 19.20 12.86
C ASP A 21 -7.58 18.28 14.08
N ARG A 22 -8.83 17.85 14.35
CA ARG A 22 -9.20 17.02 15.51
C ARG A 22 -9.97 15.77 15.06
N PRO A 23 -9.31 14.82 14.35
CA PRO A 23 -9.98 13.68 13.74
C PRO A 23 -10.72 12.79 14.74
N VAL A 24 -10.14 12.51 15.92
CA VAL A 24 -10.79 11.67 16.95
C VAL A 24 -12.14 12.26 17.37
N ALA A 25 -12.18 13.55 17.70
CA ALA A 25 -13.41 14.23 18.11
C ALA A 25 -14.46 14.33 16.98
N ALA A 26 -14.05 14.25 15.71
CA ALA A 26 -14.96 14.16 14.58
C ALA A 26 -15.53 12.74 14.44
N LEU A 27 -14.68 11.72 14.58
CA LEU A 27 -15.07 10.31 14.49
C LEU A 27 -16.00 9.89 15.63
N GLU A 28 -15.79 10.38 16.86
CA GLU A 28 -16.69 10.14 18.01
C GLU A 28 -18.13 10.62 17.76
N LYS A 29 -18.31 11.58 16.85
CA LYS A 29 -19.63 12.15 16.51
C LYS A 29 -20.23 11.54 15.25
N ALA A 30 -19.48 10.68 14.55
CA ALA A 30 -19.94 10.08 13.31
C ALA A 30 -21.10 9.12 13.57
N THR A 31 -22.18 9.28 12.80
CA THR A 31 -23.35 8.41 12.86
C THR A 31 -23.38 7.39 11.73
N ASP A 32 -22.67 7.67 10.64
CA ASP A 32 -22.64 6.86 9.42
C ASP A 32 -21.21 6.45 9.10
N TRP A 33 -21.04 5.23 8.61
CA TRP A 33 -19.74 4.62 8.32
C TRP A 33 -19.75 3.96 6.94
N PRO A 34 -18.61 3.88 6.23
CA PRO A 34 -17.26 4.27 6.68
C PRO A 34 -17.00 5.78 6.57
N MET A 35 -16.17 6.33 7.48
CA MET A 35 -15.79 7.76 7.51
C MET A 35 -14.42 8.03 6.90
N GLY A 36 -14.28 9.18 6.26
CA GLY A 36 -13.02 9.81 5.88
C GLY A 36 -12.64 10.94 6.82
N VAL A 37 -11.38 11.01 7.26
CA VAL A 37 -10.85 12.17 7.99
C VAL A 37 -9.50 12.60 7.42
N VAL A 38 -9.33 13.90 7.21
CA VAL A 38 -8.12 14.49 6.62
C VAL A 38 -7.87 15.88 7.21
N PRO A 39 -6.60 16.34 7.34
CA PRO A 39 -6.31 17.64 7.96
C PRO A 39 -6.69 18.82 7.06
N ASP A 40 -6.54 18.66 5.75
CA ASP A 40 -6.68 19.75 4.79
C ASP A 40 -6.85 19.18 3.37
N ARG A 41 -7.43 19.99 2.48
CA ARG A 41 -7.55 19.70 1.06
C ARG A 41 -6.40 20.37 0.30
N ASP A 42 -5.57 19.56 -0.38
CA ASP A 42 -4.45 20.06 -1.18
C ASP A 42 -4.82 20.03 -2.66
N ARG A 43 -5.22 21.19 -3.20
CA ARG A 43 -5.78 21.33 -4.55
C ARG A 43 -7.11 20.59 -4.72
N ASP A 44 -7.66 20.62 -5.93
CA ASP A 44 -8.98 20.05 -6.21
C ASP A 44 -8.98 18.51 -6.23
N ASP A 45 -7.82 17.86 -6.43
CA ASP A 45 -7.72 16.42 -6.68
C ASP A 45 -7.11 15.59 -5.53
N ARG A 46 -6.70 16.21 -4.41
CA ARG A 46 -6.01 15.52 -3.30
C ARG A 46 -6.32 16.08 -1.92
N TYR A 47 -6.11 15.24 -0.92
CA TYR A 47 -6.03 15.64 0.48
C TYR A 47 -4.58 15.53 0.99
N ARG A 48 -4.27 16.35 2.00
CA ARG A 48 -3.06 16.16 2.81
C ARG A 48 -3.22 14.93 3.70
N GLY A 49 -2.09 14.35 4.10
CA GLY A 49 -2.05 13.37 5.18
C GLY A 49 -1.77 14.05 6.52
N TYR A 50 -2.18 13.42 7.61
CA TYR A 50 -1.77 13.79 8.96
C TYR A 50 -0.32 13.39 9.23
N ASP A 51 0.28 13.96 10.28
CA ASP A 51 1.49 13.35 10.85
C ASP A 51 1.14 11.97 11.46
N PRO A 52 2.07 10.99 11.48
CA PRO A 52 1.78 9.64 11.95
C PRO A 52 1.22 9.55 13.38
N ASP A 53 1.66 10.44 14.28
CA ASP A 53 1.22 10.51 15.68
C ASP A 53 -0.27 10.87 15.83
N VAL A 54 -0.80 11.69 14.92
CA VAL A 54 -2.24 11.98 14.88
C VAL A 54 -3.02 10.75 14.42
N VAL A 55 -2.45 9.94 13.52
CA VAL A 55 -3.07 8.67 13.10
C VAL A 55 -2.99 7.63 14.20
N ASP A 56 -1.89 7.58 14.97
CA ASP A 56 -1.77 6.77 16.17
C ASP A 56 -2.90 7.09 17.17
N ALA A 57 -3.17 8.38 17.42
CA ALA A 57 -4.28 8.80 18.28
C ALA A 57 -5.65 8.32 17.78
N ILE A 58 -5.86 8.21 16.45
CA ILE A 58 -7.08 7.61 15.90
C ILE A 58 -7.13 6.11 16.21
N GLY A 59 -6.04 5.38 15.98
CA GLY A 59 -5.94 3.94 16.27
C GLY A 59 -6.19 3.61 17.74
N GLU A 60 -5.61 4.38 18.65
CA GLU A 60 -5.73 4.18 20.10
C GLU A 60 -7.10 4.56 20.67
N SER A 61 -7.85 5.42 19.99
CA SER A 61 -9.14 5.92 20.49
C SER A 61 -10.25 4.86 20.52
N GLY A 62 -10.12 3.78 19.74
CA GLY A 62 -11.13 2.72 19.64
C GLY A 62 -12.47 3.16 19.03
N VAL A 63 -12.53 4.33 18.38
CA VAL A 63 -13.76 4.88 17.78
C VAL A 63 -14.18 4.18 16.49
N ALA A 64 -13.29 3.41 15.88
CA ALA A 64 -13.52 2.69 14.63
C ALA A 64 -13.03 1.24 14.75
N ASP A 65 -13.75 0.31 14.13
CA ASP A 65 -13.34 -1.11 14.08
C ASP A 65 -12.07 -1.32 13.26
N ALA A 66 -11.82 -0.44 12.27
CA ALA A 66 -10.63 -0.47 11.43
C ALA A 66 -10.26 0.92 10.92
N VAL A 67 -8.94 1.20 10.88
CA VAL A 67 -8.39 2.45 10.33
C VAL A 67 -7.54 2.15 9.09
N LEU A 68 -8.08 2.48 7.92
CA LEU A 68 -7.32 2.38 6.67
C LEU A 68 -6.48 3.63 6.44
N VAL A 69 -5.16 3.44 6.33
CA VAL A 69 -4.16 4.52 6.21
C VAL A 69 -3.35 4.35 4.94
N LYS A 70 -3.34 5.36 4.07
CA LYS A 70 -2.33 5.46 3.02
C LYS A 70 -1.04 6.03 3.58
N ALA A 71 0.03 5.22 3.60
CA ALA A 71 1.31 5.60 4.17
C ALA A 71 2.42 5.94 3.14
N ASP A 72 2.19 5.67 1.86
CA ASP A 72 3.12 6.04 0.80
C ASP A 72 2.47 6.29 -0.57
N GLY A 73 3.26 6.82 -1.50
CA GLY A 73 2.83 7.22 -2.84
C GLY A 73 3.56 6.47 -3.95
N ALA A 74 2.81 5.97 -4.93
CA ALA A 74 3.36 5.38 -6.16
C ALA A 74 3.34 6.32 -7.37
N ARG A 75 2.80 7.55 -7.25
CA ARG A 75 2.60 8.48 -8.38
C ARG A 75 1.94 7.83 -9.63
N MET A 76 0.95 6.98 -9.41
CA MET A 76 0.25 6.23 -10.46
C MET A 76 1.15 5.29 -11.28
N ARG A 77 2.28 4.85 -10.71
CA ARG A 77 3.18 3.84 -11.27
C ARG A 77 2.80 2.45 -10.81
N GLU A 78 3.19 1.45 -11.59
CA GLU A 78 2.85 0.04 -11.36
C GLU A 78 3.64 -0.56 -10.19
N PHE A 79 4.85 -0.04 -9.98
CA PHE A 79 5.75 -0.54 -8.96
C PHE A 79 6.56 0.58 -8.32
N LYS A 80 7.13 0.33 -7.14
CA LYS A 80 7.90 1.31 -6.38
C LYS A 80 8.81 0.65 -5.34
N ALA A 81 9.80 1.42 -4.90
CA ALA A 81 10.46 1.23 -3.61
C ALA A 81 10.33 2.51 -2.75
N PRO A 82 10.20 2.38 -1.41
CA PRO A 82 10.07 3.54 -0.53
C PRO A 82 11.27 4.49 -0.59
N GLY A 83 11.01 5.77 -0.37
CA GLY A 83 12.00 6.85 -0.34
C GLY A 83 12.69 6.98 1.02
N ASP A 84 13.49 8.02 1.25
CA ASP A 84 14.14 8.21 2.56
C ASP A 84 13.20 8.75 3.65
N ARG A 85 12.00 9.17 3.27
CA ARG A 85 10.95 9.70 4.16
C ARG A 85 9.65 8.91 4.05
N GLU A 86 9.72 7.72 3.49
CA GLU A 86 8.60 6.82 3.26
C GLU A 86 9.03 5.37 3.59
N PRO A 87 8.10 4.52 4.05
CA PRO A 87 6.70 4.83 4.29
C PRO A 87 6.51 5.62 5.60
N GLN A 88 5.42 6.39 5.70
CA GLN A 88 5.08 7.08 6.94
C GLN A 88 4.04 6.27 7.70
N LEU A 89 4.45 5.13 8.22
CA LEU A 89 3.56 4.22 8.95
C LEU A 89 3.27 4.77 10.35
N PRO A 90 2.01 4.76 10.82
CA PRO A 90 1.70 4.97 12.23
C PRO A 90 2.29 3.83 13.08
N ALA A 91 2.72 4.12 14.30
CA ALA A 91 3.20 3.11 15.25
C ALA A 91 2.10 2.11 15.65
N THR A 92 0.83 2.51 15.59
CA THR A 92 -0.33 1.65 15.87
C THR A 92 -0.72 0.76 14.69
N ALA A 93 0.05 0.70 13.61
CA ALA A 93 -0.29 -0.16 12.47
C ALA A 93 -0.11 -1.64 12.82
N ASP A 94 -1.22 -2.37 12.99
CA ASP A 94 -1.19 -3.82 13.22
C ASP A 94 -0.99 -4.65 11.94
N THR A 95 -1.29 -4.07 10.78
CA THR A 95 -1.12 -4.72 9.47
C THR A 95 -0.62 -3.72 8.44
N VAL A 96 0.43 -4.10 7.72
CA VAL A 96 1.02 -3.33 6.62
C VAL A 96 0.81 -4.08 5.32
N LEU A 97 0.33 -3.36 4.30
CA LEU A 97 0.01 -3.90 2.98
C LEU A 97 0.97 -3.33 1.91
N PRO A 98 2.12 -3.95 1.64
CA PRO A 98 2.97 -3.57 0.53
C PRO A 98 2.31 -3.96 -0.78
N ILE A 99 1.95 -2.97 -1.60
CA ILE A 99 1.23 -3.19 -2.85
C ILE A 99 2.17 -3.05 -4.05
N ALA A 100 2.13 -4.03 -4.95
CA ALA A 100 2.73 -3.97 -6.28
C ALA A 100 1.69 -4.37 -7.33
N SER A 101 1.77 -3.80 -8.53
CA SER A 101 1.01 -4.31 -9.66
C SER A 101 1.76 -5.43 -10.37
N VAL A 102 1.02 -6.48 -10.77
CA VAL A 102 1.56 -7.54 -11.63
C VAL A 102 1.85 -7.06 -13.05
N HIS A 103 1.26 -5.94 -13.49
CA HIS A 103 1.56 -5.30 -14.77
C HIS A 103 2.99 -4.77 -14.84
N ALA A 104 3.70 -4.63 -13.72
CA ALA A 104 5.10 -4.24 -13.74
C ALA A 104 6.00 -5.33 -14.32
N VAL A 105 5.60 -6.61 -14.28
CA VAL A 105 6.40 -7.70 -14.83
C VAL A 105 6.41 -7.62 -16.35
N GLY A 106 7.60 -7.76 -16.94
CA GLY A 106 7.79 -7.64 -18.39
C GLY A 106 8.04 -6.22 -18.88
N GLU A 107 7.72 -5.21 -18.07
CA GLU A 107 8.03 -3.81 -18.34
C GLU A 107 9.49 -3.49 -18.01
N PRO A 108 10.09 -2.48 -18.67
CA PRO A 108 11.44 -2.03 -18.34
C PRO A 108 11.43 -1.25 -17.01
N LEU A 109 12.51 -1.39 -16.24
CA LEU A 109 12.72 -0.67 -14.98
C LEU A 109 13.05 0.80 -15.25
N THR A 110 12.03 1.60 -15.56
CA THR A 110 12.13 3.02 -15.89
C THR A 110 11.10 3.84 -15.13
N GLU A 111 11.23 5.17 -15.18
CA GLU A 111 10.29 6.08 -14.51
C GLU A 111 8.87 6.05 -15.09
N ASP A 112 8.67 5.45 -16.26
CA ASP A 112 7.34 5.30 -16.87
C ASP A 112 6.51 4.22 -16.14
N CYS A 113 7.16 3.11 -15.77
CA CYS A 113 6.52 1.99 -15.07
C CYS A 113 6.72 2.05 -13.54
N VAL A 114 7.85 2.55 -13.06
CA VAL A 114 8.29 2.45 -11.66
C VAL A 114 8.49 3.81 -11.03
N HIS A 115 7.98 4.00 -9.81
CA HIS A 115 8.31 5.18 -9.02
C HIS A 115 9.66 4.97 -8.32
N ARG A 116 10.66 5.79 -8.69
CA ARG A 116 12.05 5.73 -8.20
C ARG A 116 12.75 4.41 -8.61
N PRO A 117 12.92 4.15 -9.91
CA PRO A 117 13.49 2.89 -10.41
C PRO A 117 14.84 2.54 -9.76
N GLU A 118 15.63 3.55 -9.42
CA GLU A 118 17.01 3.40 -8.93
C GLU A 118 17.02 2.78 -7.53
N ARG A 119 15.93 2.98 -6.78
CA ARG A 119 15.74 2.35 -5.47
C ARG A 119 15.33 0.89 -5.61
N VAL A 120 14.58 0.53 -6.65
CA VAL A 120 14.31 -0.87 -7.00
C VAL A 120 15.59 -1.56 -7.48
N ALA A 121 16.37 -0.90 -8.34
CA ALA A 121 17.68 -1.38 -8.80
C ALA A 121 18.61 -1.64 -7.60
N ALA A 122 18.69 -0.73 -6.62
CA ALA A 122 19.51 -0.91 -5.43
C ALA A 122 19.06 -2.04 -4.45
N LEU A 123 17.87 -2.61 -4.66
CA LEU A 123 17.33 -3.72 -3.88
C LEU A 123 17.38 -5.06 -4.63
N THR A 124 17.64 -5.03 -5.93
CA THR A 124 17.57 -6.18 -6.83
C THR A 124 18.88 -6.31 -7.61
N ASP A 125 18.99 -7.35 -8.44
CA ASP A 125 20.10 -7.49 -9.38
C ASP A 125 19.78 -6.87 -10.76
N LEU A 126 18.87 -5.88 -10.80
CA LEU A 126 18.44 -5.21 -12.02
C LEU A 126 19.14 -3.85 -12.16
N GLU A 127 19.46 -3.49 -13.39
CA GLU A 127 19.85 -2.13 -13.77
C GLU A 127 18.63 -1.35 -14.31
N VAL A 128 18.73 -0.02 -14.31
CA VAL A 128 17.70 0.84 -14.89
C VAL A 128 17.57 0.53 -16.39
N GLY A 129 16.35 0.25 -16.84
CA GLY A 129 16.04 -0.20 -18.19
C GLY A 129 15.93 -1.72 -18.35
N ASP A 130 16.41 -2.53 -17.39
CA ASP A 130 16.23 -3.98 -17.43
C ASP A 130 14.75 -4.37 -17.32
N THR A 131 14.40 -5.49 -17.94
CA THR A 131 13.06 -6.07 -17.80
C THR A 131 12.82 -6.55 -16.38
N ILE A 132 11.74 -6.06 -15.77
CA ILE A 132 11.31 -6.46 -14.43
C ILE A 132 10.81 -7.91 -14.47
N ARG A 133 11.41 -8.75 -13.63
CA ARG A 133 11.06 -10.16 -13.46
C ARG A 133 10.21 -10.37 -12.20
N PRO A 134 9.39 -11.44 -12.12
CA PRO A 134 8.64 -11.81 -10.92
C PRO A 134 9.50 -11.82 -9.63
N SER A 135 10.69 -12.42 -9.72
CA SER A 135 11.64 -12.47 -8.59
C SER A 135 12.13 -11.10 -8.13
N GLY A 136 12.18 -10.10 -9.02
CA GLY A 136 12.49 -8.72 -8.69
C GLY A 136 11.38 -8.09 -7.83
N ILE A 137 10.11 -8.31 -8.19
CA ILE A 137 8.95 -7.88 -7.40
C ILE A 137 8.98 -8.51 -6.01
N ALA A 138 9.15 -9.83 -5.94
CA ALA A 138 9.24 -10.57 -4.68
C ALA A 138 10.39 -10.04 -3.80
N THR A 139 11.56 -9.79 -4.37
CA THR A 139 12.74 -9.26 -3.66
C THR A 139 12.46 -7.92 -3.00
N VAL A 140 11.81 -6.98 -3.70
CA VAL A 140 11.45 -5.69 -3.11
C VAL A 140 10.40 -5.86 -2.02
N LEU A 141 9.34 -6.65 -2.24
CA LEU A 141 8.25 -6.81 -1.28
C LEU A 141 8.69 -7.43 0.05
N ILE A 142 9.67 -8.33 0.05
CA ILE A 142 10.20 -8.95 1.28
C ILE A 142 11.38 -8.20 1.89
N SER A 143 11.89 -7.15 1.23
CA SER A 143 13.07 -6.42 1.69
C SER A 143 12.74 -5.47 2.84
N GLY A 144 13.59 -5.44 3.87
CA GLY A 144 13.53 -4.45 4.96
C GLY A 144 13.80 -3.01 4.53
N ARG A 145 14.33 -2.80 3.32
CA ARG A 145 14.46 -1.47 2.68
C ARG A 145 13.41 -1.25 1.57
N GLY A 146 12.51 -2.22 1.40
CA GLY A 146 11.45 -2.24 0.39
C GLY A 146 10.08 -2.36 1.04
N GLY A 147 9.32 -3.39 0.70
CA GLY A 147 7.96 -3.62 1.24
C GLY A 147 7.90 -3.78 2.77
N ARG A 148 9.01 -4.07 3.44
CA ARG A 148 9.08 -4.17 4.91
C ARG A 148 9.77 -2.99 5.58
N ALA A 149 9.97 -1.89 4.87
CA ALA A 149 10.55 -0.67 5.45
C ALA A 149 9.63 -0.10 6.54
N ASP A 150 10.25 0.25 7.68
CA ASP A 150 9.61 0.91 8.84
C ASP A 150 8.36 0.21 9.39
N VAL A 151 8.18 -1.09 9.11
CA VAL A 151 7.06 -1.88 9.65
C VAL A 151 7.19 -1.94 11.18
N PRO A 152 6.15 -1.55 11.95
CA PRO A 152 6.18 -1.61 13.41
C PRO A 152 6.39 -3.04 13.94
N ASP A 153 7.00 -3.14 15.12
CA ASP A 153 7.19 -4.42 15.79
C ASP A 153 5.84 -5.09 16.08
N GLY A 154 5.73 -6.37 15.72
CA GLY A 154 4.49 -7.15 15.89
C GLY A 154 3.45 -6.95 14.78
N ALA A 155 3.63 -5.99 13.87
CA ALA A 155 2.73 -5.80 12.75
C ALA A 155 2.81 -6.96 11.75
N THR A 156 1.66 -7.36 11.21
CA THR A 156 1.58 -8.38 10.16
C THR A 156 1.84 -7.74 8.80
N VAL A 157 2.76 -8.31 8.01
CA VAL A 157 2.98 -7.89 6.63
C VAL A 157 2.20 -8.81 5.70
N VAL A 158 1.30 -8.24 4.90
CA VAL A 158 0.54 -8.95 3.88
C VAL A 158 0.78 -8.30 2.52
N PRO A 159 1.69 -8.83 1.69
CA PRO A 159 1.90 -8.33 0.35
C PRO A 159 0.63 -8.48 -0.50
N VAL A 160 0.33 -7.45 -1.28
CA VAL A 160 -0.82 -7.41 -2.18
C VAL A 160 -0.32 -7.26 -3.61
N LEU A 161 -0.67 -8.22 -4.46
CA LEU A 161 -0.40 -8.21 -5.89
C LEU A 161 -1.67 -7.81 -6.62
N ASN A 162 -1.71 -6.56 -7.11
CA ASN A 162 -2.90 -5.97 -7.72
C ASN A 162 -2.85 -5.99 -9.26
N LYS A 163 -4.01 -5.77 -9.89
CA LYS A 163 -4.26 -5.83 -11.34
C LYS A 163 -4.14 -7.25 -11.88
N VAL A 164 -4.62 -8.22 -11.12
CA VAL A 164 -4.77 -9.60 -11.58
C VAL A 164 -6.04 -9.70 -12.41
N ASP A 165 -6.00 -9.12 -13.61
CA ASP A 165 -7.19 -8.88 -14.43
C ASP A 165 -7.59 -10.11 -15.28
N ASP A 166 -6.68 -11.07 -15.46
CA ASP A 166 -6.92 -12.31 -16.22
C ASP A 166 -6.07 -13.49 -15.71
N ALA A 167 -6.31 -14.68 -16.27
CA ALA A 167 -5.63 -15.91 -15.89
C ALA A 167 -4.10 -15.90 -16.19
N THR A 168 -3.66 -15.14 -17.18
CA THR A 168 -2.22 -15.00 -17.49
C THR A 168 -1.54 -14.18 -16.41
N LEU A 169 -2.16 -13.07 -16.01
CA LEU A 169 -1.69 -12.23 -14.90
C LEU A 169 -1.79 -12.95 -13.55
N GLU A 170 -2.79 -13.81 -13.36
CA GLU A 170 -2.90 -14.66 -12.17
C GLU A 170 -1.73 -15.65 -12.07
N ALA A 171 -1.32 -16.26 -13.18
CA ALA A 171 -0.15 -17.14 -13.20
C ALA A 171 1.13 -16.40 -12.77
N VAL A 172 1.35 -15.17 -13.29
CA VAL A 172 2.46 -14.31 -12.88
C VAL A 172 2.36 -13.95 -11.39
N ALA A 173 1.18 -13.58 -10.91
CA ALA A 173 0.96 -13.25 -9.51
C ALA A 173 1.28 -14.43 -8.57
N ARG A 174 0.88 -15.66 -8.97
CA ARG A 174 1.17 -16.88 -8.22
C ARG A 174 2.66 -17.23 -8.21
N GLU A 175 3.39 -16.93 -9.29
CA GLU A 175 4.86 -17.06 -9.32
C GLU A 175 5.50 -16.12 -8.29
N ILE A 176 5.12 -14.84 -8.27
CA ILE A 176 5.61 -13.86 -7.30
C ILE A 176 5.26 -14.30 -5.87
N ALA A 177 4.01 -14.70 -5.64
CA ALA A 177 3.54 -15.14 -4.33
C ALA A 177 4.32 -16.37 -3.82
N SER A 178 4.55 -17.35 -4.68
CA SER A 178 5.33 -18.54 -4.34
C SER A 178 6.76 -18.19 -3.93
N ASP A 179 7.39 -17.26 -4.65
CA ASP A 179 8.74 -16.79 -4.32
C ASP A 179 8.79 -16.04 -2.98
N ILE A 180 7.81 -15.18 -2.71
CA ILE A 180 7.66 -14.47 -1.42
C ILE A 180 7.55 -15.48 -0.26
N LEU A 181 6.67 -16.46 -0.39
CA LEU A 181 6.41 -17.46 0.66
C LEU A 181 7.61 -18.38 0.90
N ALA A 182 8.34 -18.73 -0.17
CA ALA A 182 9.55 -19.54 -0.07
C ALA A 182 10.70 -18.80 0.64
N ARG A 183 10.82 -17.48 0.43
CA ARG A 183 11.97 -16.67 0.87
C ARG A 183 11.74 -15.87 2.16
N SER A 184 10.54 -15.93 2.73
CA SER A 184 10.19 -15.15 3.92
C SER A 184 9.31 -15.93 4.90
N ASN A 185 9.03 -15.32 6.04
CA ASN A 185 8.08 -15.79 7.05
C ASN A 185 6.69 -15.17 6.89
N ILE A 186 6.40 -14.56 5.74
CA ILE A 186 5.09 -14.01 5.43
C ILE A 186 4.08 -15.18 5.34
N PRO A 187 2.92 -15.09 6.01
CA PRO A 187 1.98 -16.21 6.10
C PRO A 187 1.18 -16.40 4.80
N HIS A 188 0.82 -15.31 4.13
CA HIS A 188 0.05 -15.34 2.90
C HIS A 188 0.28 -14.08 2.04
N VAL A 189 -0.04 -14.20 0.74
CA VAL A 189 -0.02 -13.12 -0.25
C VAL A 189 -1.41 -13.02 -0.87
N VAL A 190 -1.93 -11.80 -1.01
CA VAL A 190 -3.27 -11.56 -1.56
C VAL A 190 -3.16 -11.09 -3.01
N LEU A 191 -3.90 -11.75 -3.90
CA LEU A 191 -4.01 -11.39 -5.31
C LEU A 191 -5.32 -10.63 -5.50
N THR A 192 -5.25 -9.45 -6.13
CA THR A 192 -6.42 -8.56 -6.24
C THR A 192 -6.65 -8.00 -7.63
N GLN A 193 -7.93 -7.79 -7.92
CA GLN A 193 -8.42 -6.88 -8.94
C GLN A 193 -9.26 -5.81 -8.24
N LEU A 194 -8.62 -4.76 -7.70
CA LEU A 194 -9.29 -3.78 -6.82
C LEU A 194 -10.43 -2.98 -7.48
N THR A 195 -10.58 -3.05 -8.81
CA THR A 195 -11.66 -2.41 -9.56
C THR A 195 -12.87 -3.32 -9.79
N ALA A 196 -12.75 -4.62 -9.48
CA ALA A 196 -13.85 -5.57 -9.58
C ALA A 196 -14.80 -5.47 -8.38
N SER A 197 -16.04 -5.96 -8.56
CA SER A 197 -17.01 -6.07 -7.46
C SER A 197 -16.58 -7.06 -6.39
N GLU A 198 -15.86 -8.11 -6.79
CA GLU A 198 -15.20 -9.07 -5.91
C GLU A 198 -13.68 -8.91 -6.08
N PRO A 199 -13.03 -8.06 -5.25
CA PRO A 199 -11.68 -7.62 -5.54
C PRO A 199 -10.59 -8.64 -5.19
N VAL A 200 -10.90 -9.66 -4.38
CA VAL A 200 -9.95 -10.70 -4.01
C VAL A 200 -10.04 -11.85 -5.01
N VAL A 201 -8.99 -12.04 -5.80
CA VAL A 201 -8.88 -13.14 -6.77
C VAL A 201 -8.45 -14.42 -6.08
N ALA A 202 -7.44 -14.33 -5.21
CA ALA A 202 -6.96 -15.46 -4.44
C ALA A 202 -6.18 -15.01 -3.20
N VAL A 203 -6.14 -15.88 -2.19
CA VAL A 203 -5.17 -15.83 -1.09
C VAL A 203 -4.24 -17.01 -1.28
N VAL A 204 -2.95 -16.75 -1.44
CA VAL A 204 -1.91 -17.78 -1.57
C VAL A 204 -1.22 -17.91 -0.23
N GLU A 205 -1.37 -19.07 0.39
CA GLU A 205 -0.83 -19.39 1.71
C GLU A 205 0.36 -20.35 1.58
N ARG A 206 1.16 -20.43 2.63
CA ARG A 206 2.32 -21.33 2.71
C ARG A 206 1.92 -22.81 2.76
#